data_AF-A0A672SIF0-F1
#
_entry.id   AF-A0A672SIF0-F1
#
_cell.length_a   1.000
_cell.length_b   1.000
_cell.length_c   1.000
_cell.angle_alpha   90.00
_cell.angle_beta   90.00
_cell.angle_gamma   90.00
#
_symmetry.space_group_name_H-M   'P 1'
#
loop_
_entity.id
_entity.type
_entity.pdbx_description
1 polymer ?
#
loop_
_entity_poly.entity_id
_entity_poly.type
_entity_poly.pdbx_seq_one_letter_code
_entity_poly.pdbx_strand_id
1 'polypeptide(L)'
;RVLDLGCGSGRDCYMLSQLVGEKGHVTGIDMTEDQLEVARKYIDYHMQRFGYKKPNVNFVQGYIEALAEAGLVEKSYDIIISDCVVNLSPGKTSVLREAYRVLKDGGELYFSDVYSDARIPEDLKANKVLWGECLTGALWWKDLIQLAEEVGFCKPRLVTASIITVGNKELEKLLGDYKFVSATYRLFKLPKGSEKKSCLVMYNGEITGAEESFAFDAQYTFKVDTEMEVDGVVASILNNSRFSEEFTFQRQGLNTSGSGGCWAKPKVSDSCQCVNMPHFLIVGHIFSNALNSISRLCIMFQLSFRCKIHFCYNFRLISFQHNN
;
A
#
# COMPACT_ATOMS: atom_id res chain seq x y z
N ARG A 1 13.10 3.08 -3.29
CA ARG A 1 13.15 2.19 -2.11
C ARG A 1 11.74 1.88 -1.66
N VAL A 2 11.43 0.60 -1.42
CA VAL A 2 10.10 0.12 -1.02
C VAL A 2 10.18 -0.53 0.37
N LEU A 3 9.18 -0.29 1.20
CA LEU A 3 9.00 -0.97 2.48
C LEU A 3 7.74 -1.83 2.42
N ASP A 4 7.82 -3.06 2.89
CA ASP A 4 6.70 -3.99 2.99
C ASP A 4 6.40 -4.28 4.47
N LEU A 5 5.22 -3.84 4.93
CA LEU A 5 4.77 -4.01 6.30
C LEU A 5 4.08 -5.37 6.46
N GLY A 6 4.57 -6.20 7.37
CA GLY A 6 4.04 -7.55 7.57
C GLY A 6 4.45 -8.49 6.44
N CYS A 7 5.73 -8.48 6.06
CA CYS A 7 6.22 -9.14 4.86
C CYS A 7 6.15 -10.68 4.89
N GLY A 8 5.92 -11.28 6.06
CA GLY A 8 5.94 -12.72 6.26
C GLY A 8 7.21 -13.37 5.70
N SER A 9 7.03 -14.45 4.93
CA SER A 9 8.12 -15.18 4.25
C SER A 9 8.72 -14.45 3.02
N GLY A 10 8.33 -13.20 2.77
CA GLY A 10 8.99 -12.33 1.81
C GLY A 10 8.49 -12.46 0.36
N ARG A 11 7.33 -13.08 0.13
CA ARG A 11 6.76 -13.25 -1.22
C ARG A 11 6.69 -11.92 -1.99
N ASP A 12 6.05 -10.92 -1.43
CA ASP A 12 5.87 -9.62 -2.07
C ASP A 12 7.20 -8.87 -2.14
N CYS A 13 8.02 -8.95 -1.08
CA CYS A 13 9.39 -8.43 -1.09
C CYS A 13 10.22 -8.93 -2.28
N TYR A 14 10.16 -10.23 -2.62
CA TYR A 14 10.91 -10.80 -3.73
C TYR A 14 10.35 -10.42 -5.10
N MET A 15 9.02 -10.38 -5.24
CA MET A 15 8.40 -9.83 -6.45
C MET A 15 8.81 -8.38 -6.66
N LEU A 16 8.72 -7.55 -5.62
CA LEU A 16 9.12 -6.15 -5.65
C LEU A 16 10.61 -5.99 -5.93
N SER A 17 11.46 -6.83 -5.36
CA SER A 17 12.91 -6.83 -5.59
C SER A 17 13.23 -6.92 -7.09
N GLN A 18 12.49 -7.74 -7.83
CA GLN A 18 12.61 -7.82 -9.27
C GLN A 18 12.06 -6.56 -9.97
N LEU A 19 10.88 -6.08 -9.55
CA LEU A 19 10.22 -4.94 -10.17
C LEU A 19 10.99 -3.63 -10.00
N VAL A 20 11.61 -3.38 -8.85
CA VAL A 20 12.39 -2.16 -8.60
C VAL A 20 13.76 -2.17 -9.28
N GLY A 21 14.19 -3.32 -9.80
CA GLY A 21 15.48 -3.52 -10.46
C GLY A 21 16.69 -3.50 -9.51
N GLU A 22 17.87 -3.74 -10.07
CA GLU A 22 19.13 -3.87 -9.32
C GLU A 22 19.52 -2.60 -8.55
N LYS A 23 19.09 -1.42 -9.03
CA LYS A 23 19.34 -0.13 -8.38
C LYS A 23 18.27 0.25 -7.35
N GLY A 24 17.15 -0.48 -7.34
CA GLY A 24 16.13 -0.34 -6.33
C GLY A 24 16.50 -1.06 -5.04
N HIS A 25 15.66 -0.93 -4.02
CA HIS A 25 15.86 -1.62 -2.75
C HIS A 25 14.52 -1.88 -2.07
N VAL A 26 14.34 -3.08 -1.51
CA VAL A 26 13.16 -3.49 -0.77
C VAL A 26 13.53 -3.87 0.65
N THR A 27 12.78 -3.35 1.62
CA THR A 27 12.87 -3.79 3.02
C THR A 27 11.56 -4.44 3.40
N GLY A 28 11.60 -5.67 3.90
CA GLY A 28 10.45 -6.31 4.55
C GLY A 28 10.58 -6.21 6.07
N ILE A 29 9.49 -5.92 6.76
CA ILE A 29 9.41 -5.99 8.23
C ILE A 29 8.31 -6.96 8.66
N ASP A 30 8.61 -7.85 9.61
CA ASP A 30 7.64 -8.73 10.25
C ASP A 30 7.99 -8.92 11.73
N MET A 31 7.01 -9.23 12.56
CA MET A 31 7.24 -9.52 13.98
C MET A 31 7.66 -10.99 14.21
N THR A 32 7.35 -11.88 13.26
CA THR A 32 7.47 -13.33 13.39
C THR A 32 8.82 -13.81 12.86
N GLU A 33 9.74 -14.17 13.76
CA GLU A 33 11.10 -14.57 13.36
C GLU A 33 11.11 -15.82 12.45
N ASP A 34 10.26 -16.82 12.72
CA ASP A 34 10.14 -18.01 11.86
C ASP A 34 9.81 -17.66 10.40
N GLN A 35 8.99 -16.63 10.17
CA GLN A 35 8.69 -16.15 8.81
C GLN A 35 9.90 -15.47 8.18
N LEU A 36 10.62 -14.66 8.97
CA LEU A 36 11.82 -13.97 8.51
C LEU A 36 12.99 -14.92 8.24
N GLU A 37 13.12 -16.01 8.98
CA GLU A 37 14.10 -17.07 8.70
C GLU A 37 13.87 -17.66 7.30
N VAL A 38 12.61 -17.97 6.97
CA VAL A 38 12.22 -18.42 5.63
C VAL A 38 12.54 -17.34 4.61
N ALA A 39 12.15 -16.09 4.87
CA ALA A 39 12.42 -14.98 3.96
C ALA A 39 13.92 -14.85 3.67
N ARG A 40 14.76 -14.77 4.71
CA ARG A 40 16.22 -14.62 4.59
C ARG A 40 16.89 -15.80 3.88
N LYS A 41 16.40 -17.03 4.08
CA LYS A 41 16.94 -18.24 3.44
C LYS A 41 16.93 -18.18 1.90
N TYR A 42 15.96 -17.50 1.30
CA TYR A 42 15.80 -17.46 -0.16
C TYR A 42 16.48 -16.27 -0.85
N ILE A 43 17.26 -15.44 -0.12
CA ILE A 43 17.89 -14.25 -0.70
C ILE A 43 18.79 -14.62 -1.88
N ASP A 44 19.75 -15.51 -1.65
CA ASP A 44 20.73 -15.89 -2.69
C ASP A 44 20.06 -16.55 -3.89
N TYR A 45 19.04 -17.38 -3.65
CA TYR A 45 18.25 -18.02 -4.70
C TYR A 45 17.60 -16.98 -5.62
N HIS A 46 16.95 -15.96 -5.04
CA HIS A 46 16.30 -14.91 -5.83
C HIS A 46 17.32 -14.01 -6.52
N MET A 47 18.40 -13.62 -5.85
CA MET A 47 19.44 -12.78 -6.48
C MET A 47 20.07 -13.48 -7.68
N GLN A 48 20.36 -14.78 -7.57
CA GLN A 48 20.84 -15.59 -8.69
C GLN A 48 19.81 -15.64 -9.83
N ARG A 49 18.54 -15.87 -9.50
CA ARG A 49 17.46 -15.95 -10.50
C ARG A 49 17.23 -14.63 -11.23
N PHE A 50 17.43 -13.50 -10.54
CA PHE A 50 17.29 -12.16 -11.12
C PHE A 50 18.57 -11.65 -11.80
N GLY A 51 19.71 -12.34 -11.60
CA GLY A 51 21.01 -11.96 -12.16
C GLY A 51 21.67 -10.80 -11.42
N TYR A 52 21.32 -10.54 -10.16
CA TYR A 52 21.85 -9.43 -9.36
C TYR A 52 23.13 -9.83 -8.64
N LYS A 53 24.14 -8.97 -8.70
CA LYS A 53 25.45 -9.23 -8.05
C LYS A 53 25.41 -9.04 -6.53
N LYS A 54 24.46 -8.25 -6.04
CA LYS A 54 24.28 -7.94 -4.62
C LYS A 54 22.80 -8.00 -4.26
N PRO A 55 22.44 -8.42 -3.05
CA PRO A 55 21.08 -8.33 -2.56
C PRO A 55 20.54 -6.90 -2.61
N ASN A 56 19.39 -6.73 -3.25
CA ASN A 56 18.60 -5.49 -3.21
C ASN A 56 17.38 -5.62 -2.29
N VAL A 57 17.37 -6.65 -1.43
CA VAL A 57 16.31 -6.93 -0.46
C VAL A 57 16.92 -7.23 0.91
N ASN A 58 16.29 -6.74 1.97
CA ASN A 58 16.63 -7.09 3.35
C ASN A 58 15.38 -7.25 4.22
N PHE A 59 15.51 -7.98 5.32
CA PHE A 59 14.41 -8.32 6.21
C PHE A 59 14.74 -7.91 7.65
N VAL A 60 13.82 -7.18 8.28
CA VAL A 60 13.97 -6.61 9.62
C VAL A 60 12.91 -7.22 10.54
N GLN A 61 13.30 -7.63 11.74
CA GLN A 61 12.35 -8.04 12.76
C GLN A 61 11.85 -6.82 13.52
N GLY A 62 10.54 -6.68 13.67
CA GLY A 62 9.95 -5.60 14.45
C GLY A 62 8.45 -5.47 14.31
N TYR A 63 7.89 -4.54 15.07
CA TYR A 63 6.47 -4.18 15.03
C TYR A 63 6.25 -3.05 14.03
N ILE A 64 5.17 -3.15 13.24
CA ILE A 64 4.80 -2.14 12.24
C ILE A 64 4.34 -0.82 12.88
N GLU A 65 4.00 -0.86 14.16
CA GLU A 65 3.68 0.27 15.03
C GLU A 65 4.91 1.05 15.49
N ALA A 66 6.11 0.47 15.38
CA ALA A 66 7.35 0.95 15.99
C ALA A 66 8.56 0.82 15.03
N LEU A 67 8.41 1.31 13.79
CA LEU A 67 9.46 1.21 12.76
C LEU A 67 10.78 1.86 13.19
N ALA A 68 10.74 2.93 13.99
CA ALA A 68 11.92 3.59 14.53
C ALA A 68 12.75 2.66 15.43
N GLU A 69 12.09 1.89 16.28
CA GLU A 69 12.73 0.94 17.19
C GLU A 69 13.37 -0.22 16.41
N ALA A 70 12.74 -0.61 15.29
CA ALA A 70 13.30 -1.57 14.34
C ALA A 70 14.45 -0.98 13.48
N GLY A 71 14.83 0.28 13.69
CA GLY A 71 15.97 0.92 13.02
C GLY A 71 15.64 1.55 11.66
N LEU A 72 14.37 1.72 11.31
CA LEU A 72 13.98 2.34 10.04
C LEU A 72 14.05 3.87 10.14
N VAL A 73 14.87 4.43 9.25
CA VAL A 73 15.19 5.87 9.19
C VAL A 73 14.01 6.65 8.62
N GLU A 74 13.79 7.85 9.15
CA GLU A 74 12.79 8.77 8.61
C GLU A 74 13.09 9.15 7.15
N LYS A 75 12.06 9.52 6.37
CA LYS A 75 12.21 10.02 4.99
C LYS A 75 13.14 9.18 4.10
N SER A 76 13.05 7.86 4.18
CA SER A 76 13.94 6.94 3.49
C SER A 76 13.25 6.10 2.41
N TYR A 77 11.93 5.96 2.47
CA TYR A 77 11.15 5.14 1.53
C TYR A 77 10.31 5.99 0.57
N ASP A 78 10.23 5.53 -0.67
CA ASP A 78 9.43 6.15 -1.72
C ASP A 78 8.01 5.55 -1.75
N ILE A 79 7.91 4.25 -1.48
CA ILE A 79 6.66 3.50 -1.44
C ILE A 79 6.66 2.63 -0.19
N ILE A 80 5.55 2.61 0.54
CA ILE A 80 5.24 1.59 1.54
C ILE A 80 4.08 0.77 1.00
N ILE A 81 4.18 -0.55 1.12
CA ILE A 81 3.09 -1.47 0.84
C ILE A 81 2.66 -2.22 2.10
N SER A 82 1.44 -2.73 2.08
CA SER A 82 0.88 -3.61 3.09
C SER A 82 -0.32 -4.36 2.49
N ASP A 83 -0.45 -5.64 2.78
CA ASP A 83 -1.63 -6.44 2.42
C ASP A 83 -2.26 -7.06 3.67
N CYS A 84 -3.44 -6.58 4.06
CA CYS A 84 -4.29 -7.13 5.14
C CYS A 84 -3.65 -7.19 6.55
N VAL A 85 -2.60 -6.42 6.84
CA VAL A 85 -1.95 -6.42 8.18
C VAL A 85 -2.28 -5.22 9.06
N VAL A 86 -2.64 -4.07 8.49
CA VAL A 86 -2.90 -2.85 9.29
C VAL A 86 -4.10 -3.05 10.21
N ASN A 87 -5.13 -3.77 9.76
CA ASN A 87 -6.30 -4.08 10.59
C ASN A 87 -6.02 -5.00 11.78
N LEU A 88 -4.99 -5.84 11.70
CA LEU A 88 -4.56 -6.69 12.81
C LEU A 88 -3.80 -5.90 13.88
N SER A 89 -3.34 -4.68 13.55
CA SER A 89 -2.67 -3.81 14.51
C SER A 89 -3.63 -3.32 15.60
N PRO A 90 -3.23 -3.39 16.88
CA PRO A 90 -3.94 -2.73 17.97
C PRO A 90 -3.79 -1.20 17.93
N GLY A 91 -2.81 -0.67 17.17
CA GLY A 91 -2.44 0.73 17.13
C GLY A 91 -2.41 1.31 15.72
N LYS A 92 -3.55 1.30 15.01
CA LYS A 92 -3.67 1.78 13.61
C LYS A 92 -3.11 3.19 13.40
N THR A 93 -3.38 4.12 14.32
CA THR A 93 -2.83 5.49 14.27
C THR A 93 -1.30 5.49 14.36
N SER A 94 -0.70 4.60 15.17
CA SER A 94 0.75 4.46 15.29
C SER A 94 1.36 3.90 14.01
N VAL A 95 0.73 2.90 13.39
CA VAL A 95 1.17 2.38 12.07
C VAL A 95 1.18 3.48 11.02
N LEU A 96 0.09 4.25 10.89
CA LEU A 96 0.03 5.35 9.94
C LEU A 96 1.08 6.44 10.25
N ARG A 97 1.29 6.76 11.53
CA ARG A 97 2.30 7.75 11.94
C ARG A 97 3.71 7.32 11.60
N GLU A 98 4.08 6.06 11.86
CA GLU A 98 5.39 5.53 11.51
C GLU A 98 5.58 5.41 10.01
N ALA A 99 4.56 4.97 9.27
CA ALA A 99 4.56 4.97 7.81
C ALA A 99 4.79 6.40 7.26
N TYR A 100 4.09 7.39 7.80
CA TYR A 100 4.28 8.79 7.43
C TYR A 100 5.70 9.28 7.74
N ARG A 101 6.27 8.91 8.89
CA ARG A 101 7.63 9.29 9.30
C ARG A 101 8.68 8.76 8.33
N VAL A 102 8.62 7.48 7.97
CA VAL A 102 9.63 6.84 7.11
C VAL A 102 9.47 7.14 5.62
N LEU A 103 8.28 7.59 5.19
CA LEU A 103 8.09 8.09 3.82
C LEU A 103 8.84 9.40 3.57
N LYS A 104 9.44 9.51 2.39
CA LYS A 104 9.88 10.79 1.83
C LYS A 104 8.70 11.71 1.53
N ASP A 105 8.96 13.00 1.41
CA ASP A 105 8.00 13.90 0.79
C ASP A 105 7.83 13.47 -0.68
N GLY A 106 6.59 13.37 -1.15
CA GLY A 106 6.22 12.76 -2.43
C GLY A 106 6.00 11.24 -2.38
N GLY A 107 6.32 10.59 -1.26
CA GLY A 107 6.16 9.15 -1.09
C GLY A 107 4.71 8.71 -0.88
N GLU A 108 4.43 7.44 -1.14
CA GLU A 108 3.08 6.86 -1.02
C GLU A 108 3.03 5.65 -0.08
N LEU A 109 1.98 5.57 0.73
CA LEU A 109 1.50 4.32 1.32
C LEU A 109 0.42 3.75 0.40
N TYR A 110 0.69 2.60 -0.21
CA TYR A 110 -0.20 1.89 -1.13
C TYR A 110 -0.55 0.54 -0.52
N PHE A 111 -1.77 0.38 0.00
CA PHE A 111 -2.11 -0.80 0.78
C PHE A 111 -3.54 -1.27 0.56
N SER A 112 -3.74 -2.57 0.71
CA SER A 112 -5.04 -3.22 0.69
C SER A 112 -5.41 -3.70 2.08
N ASP A 113 -6.65 -3.46 2.47
CA ASP A 113 -7.19 -3.99 3.73
C ASP A 113 -8.71 -4.17 3.66
N VAL A 114 -9.27 -4.79 4.69
CA VAL A 114 -10.72 -4.94 4.87
C VAL A 114 -11.31 -3.68 5.48
N TYR A 115 -12.42 -3.19 4.95
CA TYR A 115 -13.14 -2.05 5.51
C TYR A 115 -14.59 -2.41 5.73
N SER A 116 -15.14 -1.91 6.83
CA SER A 116 -16.55 -2.02 7.14
C SER A 116 -17.30 -0.75 6.73
N ASP A 117 -18.60 -0.88 6.48
CA ASP A 117 -19.50 0.25 6.21
C ASP A 117 -19.91 1.03 7.47
N ALA A 118 -19.71 0.44 8.65
CA ALA A 118 -19.93 1.05 9.97
C ALA A 118 -18.88 0.58 11.01
N ARG A 119 -18.77 1.27 12.15
CA ARG A 119 -17.86 0.89 13.23
C ARG A 119 -18.27 -0.45 13.85
N ILE A 120 -17.32 -1.38 13.93
CA ILE A 120 -17.54 -2.68 14.56
C ILE A 120 -17.48 -2.56 16.09
N PRO A 121 -18.51 -3.02 16.82
CA PRO A 121 -18.54 -3.09 18.28
C PRO A 121 -17.40 -3.91 18.90
N GLU A 122 -16.97 -3.53 20.11
CA GLU A 122 -15.85 -4.19 20.82
C GLU A 122 -16.15 -5.65 21.22
N ASP A 123 -17.40 -6.00 21.50
CA ASP A 123 -17.82 -7.36 21.79
C ASP A 123 -17.63 -8.30 20.58
N LEU A 124 -17.84 -7.81 19.36
CA LEU A 124 -17.54 -8.58 18.14
C LEU A 124 -16.03 -8.73 17.91
N LYS A 125 -15.21 -7.76 18.33
CA LYS A 125 -13.74 -7.85 18.25
C LYS A 125 -13.16 -8.95 19.13
N ALA A 126 -13.83 -9.31 20.22
CA ALA A 126 -13.41 -10.41 21.09
C ALA A 126 -13.50 -11.79 20.41
N ASN A 127 -14.24 -11.92 19.31
CA ASN A 127 -14.30 -13.15 18.53
C ASN A 127 -12.98 -13.35 17.76
N LYS A 128 -12.11 -14.22 18.29
CA LYS A 128 -10.78 -14.51 17.73
C LYS A 128 -10.79 -15.03 16.29
N VAL A 129 -11.85 -15.74 15.89
CA VAL A 129 -11.98 -16.22 14.51
C VAL A 129 -12.23 -15.04 13.58
N LEU A 130 -13.27 -14.25 13.83
CA LEU A 130 -13.58 -13.07 13.03
C LEU A 130 -12.45 -12.02 13.04
N TRP A 131 -11.73 -11.91 14.15
CA TRP A 131 -10.56 -11.04 14.26
C TRP A 131 -9.41 -11.54 13.40
N GLY A 132 -9.12 -12.85 13.45
CA GLY A 132 -8.08 -13.49 12.65
C GLY A 132 -8.36 -13.47 11.14
N GLU A 133 -9.62 -13.32 10.75
CA GLU A 133 -10.08 -13.11 9.36
C GLU A 133 -10.10 -11.63 8.94
N CYS A 134 -9.54 -10.73 9.75
CA CYS A 134 -9.52 -9.29 9.53
C CYS A 134 -10.90 -8.62 9.42
N LEU A 135 -11.99 -9.29 9.80
CA LEU A 135 -13.35 -8.75 9.70
C LEU A 135 -13.69 -7.86 10.89
N THR A 136 -13.56 -8.35 12.12
CA THR A 136 -13.96 -7.55 13.29
C THR A 136 -12.93 -6.50 13.68
N GLY A 137 -11.67 -6.70 13.27
CA GLY A 137 -10.62 -5.68 13.33
C GLY A 137 -10.71 -4.62 12.22
N ALA A 138 -11.63 -4.77 11.25
CA ALA A 138 -11.77 -3.89 10.12
C ALA A 138 -12.09 -2.46 10.56
N LEU A 139 -11.39 -1.51 9.95
CA LEU A 139 -11.64 -0.10 10.17
C LEU A 139 -12.90 0.34 9.40
N TRP A 140 -13.72 1.19 10.02
CA TRP A 140 -14.74 1.91 9.27
C TRP A 140 -14.07 2.84 8.27
N TRP A 141 -14.46 2.79 7.01
CA TRP A 141 -13.78 3.56 5.95
C TRP A 141 -13.71 5.07 6.21
N LYS A 142 -14.67 5.67 6.95
CA LYS A 142 -14.60 7.09 7.34
C LYS A 142 -13.53 7.36 8.39
N ASP A 143 -13.28 6.42 9.29
CA ASP A 143 -12.22 6.55 10.29
C ASP A 143 -10.84 6.53 9.61
N LEU A 144 -10.66 5.81 8.50
CA LEU A 144 -9.41 5.90 7.71
C LEU A 144 -9.12 7.33 7.26
N ILE A 145 -10.14 8.03 6.76
CA ILE A 145 -10.01 9.39 6.26
C ILE A 145 -9.59 10.33 7.39
N GLN A 146 -10.23 10.19 8.56
CA GLN A 146 -9.91 10.99 9.75
C GLN A 146 -8.49 10.73 10.25
N LEU A 147 -8.12 9.44 10.42
CA LEU A 147 -6.79 9.06 10.90
C LEU A 147 -5.67 9.51 9.93
N ALA A 148 -5.90 9.38 8.62
CA ALA A 148 -4.95 9.85 7.62
C ALA A 148 -4.73 11.36 7.70
N GLU A 149 -5.80 12.13 7.88
CA GLU A 149 -5.76 13.59 8.06
C GLU A 149 -5.03 13.98 9.36
N GLU A 150 -5.35 13.34 10.48
CA GLU A 150 -4.71 13.56 11.78
C GLU A 150 -3.19 13.33 11.74
N VAL A 151 -2.75 12.31 11.00
CA VAL A 151 -1.33 12.00 10.81
C VAL A 151 -0.65 12.96 9.82
N GLY A 152 -1.39 13.52 8.87
CA GLY A 152 -0.89 14.48 7.89
C GLY A 152 -0.75 13.95 6.46
N PHE A 153 -1.31 12.77 6.16
CA PHE A 153 -1.45 12.30 4.77
C PHE A 153 -2.44 13.16 3.99
N CYS A 154 -2.34 13.16 2.66
CA CYS A 154 -3.44 13.65 1.84
C CYS A 154 -4.69 12.76 2.03
N LYS A 155 -5.85 13.28 1.63
CA LYS A 155 -7.10 12.50 1.61
C LYS A 155 -6.85 11.14 0.93
N PRO A 156 -7.16 10.01 1.59
CA PRO A 156 -7.01 8.68 1.01
C PRO A 156 -7.74 8.56 -0.33
N ARG A 157 -7.10 7.93 -1.32
CA ARG A 157 -7.70 7.72 -2.64
C ARG A 157 -7.95 6.23 -2.87
N LEU A 158 -9.21 5.90 -3.12
CA LEU A 158 -9.64 4.53 -3.37
C LEU A 158 -9.18 4.12 -4.77
N VAL A 159 -8.41 3.04 -4.90
CA VAL A 159 -7.98 2.50 -6.18
C VAL A 159 -8.95 1.44 -6.68
N THR A 160 -9.19 0.42 -5.87
CA THR A 160 -10.13 -0.67 -6.15
C THR A 160 -10.87 -1.05 -4.88
N ALA A 161 -12.08 -1.56 -5.04
CA ALA A 161 -12.84 -2.19 -3.96
C ALA A 161 -13.56 -3.43 -4.48
N SER A 162 -13.64 -4.48 -3.67
CA SER A 162 -14.40 -5.69 -3.93
C SER A 162 -15.19 -6.08 -2.68
N ILE A 163 -16.47 -6.41 -2.85
CA ILE A 163 -17.31 -6.90 -1.75
C ILE A 163 -16.75 -8.24 -1.24
N ILE A 164 -16.68 -8.39 0.08
CA ILE A 164 -16.34 -9.65 0.73
C ILE A 164 -17.64 -10.36 1.10
N THR A 165 -17.76 -11.62 0.69
CA THR A 165 -18.86 -12.50 1.10
C THR A 165 -18.38 -13.48 2.16
N VAL A 166 -19.18 -13.66 3.20
CA VAL A 166 -18.88 -14.59 4.29
C VAL A 166 -19.63 -15.89 4.02
N GLY A 167 -18.92 -16.92 3.55
CA GLY A 167 -19.53 -18.21 3.20
C GLY A 167 -20.01 -19.04 4.41
N ASN A 168 -19.55 -18.72 5.62
CA ASN A 168 -19.95 -19.41 6.84
C ASN A 168 -21.20 -18.73 7.44
N LYS A 169 -22.33 -19.44 7.42
CA LYS A 169 -23.63 -18.94 7.92
C LYS A 169 -23.64 -18.55 9.40
N GLU A 170 -22.85 -19.21 10.24
CA GLU A 170 -22.76 -18.86 11.67
C GLU A 170 -22.05 -17.53 11.85
N LEU A 171 -20.95 -17.33 11.12
CA LEU A 171 -20.20 -16.07 11.12
C LEU A 171 -21.01 -14.94 10.48
N GLU A 172 -21.70 -15.21 9.38
CA GLU A 172 -22.61 -14.27 8.72
C GLU A 172 -23.71 -13.79 9.68
N LYS A 173 -24.33 -14.71 10.44
CA LYS A 173 -25.33 -14.35 11.45
C LYS A 173 -24.76 -13.49 12.57
N LEU A 174 -23.52 -13.73 12.99
CA LEU A 174 -22.85 -12.91 14.01
C LEU A 174 -22.50 -11.51 13.50
N LEU A 175 -22.18 -11.39 12.21
CA LEU A 175 -21.87 -10.12 11.56
C LEU A 175 -23.12 -9.31 11.21
N GLY A 176 -24.30 -9.92 11.20
CA GLY A 176 -25.57 -9.21 10.95
C GLY A 176 -25.55 -8.47 9.61
N ASP A 177 -25.87 -7.17 9.64
CA ASP A 177 -25.98 -6.34 8.44
C ASP A 177 -24.67 -5.63 8.04
N TYR A 178 -23.56 -5.85 8.76
CA TYR A 178 -22.27 -5.22 8.42
C TYR A 178 -21.80 -5.67 7.04
N LYS A 179 -21.41 -4.70 6.20
CA LYS A 179 -20.86 -4.96 4.87
C LYS A 179 -19.37 -4.73 4.89
N PHE A 180 -18.65 -5.68 4.30
CA PHE A 180 -17.21 -5.64 4.21
C PHE A 180 -16.76 -5.53 2.77
N VAL A 181 -15.73 -4.73 2.55
CA VAL A 181 -15.03 -4.61 1.27
C VAL A 181 -13.54 -4.83 1.49
N SER A 182 -12.90 -5.57 0.60
CA SER A 182 -11.46 -5.48 0.42
C SER A 182 -11.22 -4.26 -0.47
N ALA A 183 -10.50 -3.26 0.06
CA ALA A 183 -10.23 -2.03 -0.66
C ALA A 183 -8.75 -1.69 -0.66
N THR A 184 -8.28 -1.25 -1.82
CA THR A 184 -6.92 -0.76 -2.02
C THR A 184 -6.95 0.76 -1.99
N TYR A 185 -6.18 1.35 -1.08
CA TYR A 185 -6.04 2.79 -0.95
C TYR A 185 -4.60 3.22 -1.24
N ARG A 186 -4.48 4.46 -1.72
CA ARG A 186 -3.21 5.17 -1.82
C ARG A 186 -3.26 6.48 -1.05
N LEU A 187 -2.29 6.68 -0.17
CA LEU A 187 -2.13 7.84 0.70
C LEU A 187 -0.76 8.46 0.43
N PHE A 188 -0.74 9.71 -0.01
CA PHE A 188 0.52 10.42 -0.32
C PHE A 188 0.92 11.34 0.82
N LYS A 189 2.23 11.38 1.09
CA LYS A 189 2.85 12.40 1.93
C LYS A 189 3.31 13.54 1.04
N LEU A 190 2.57 14.64 1.01
CA LEU A 190 2.97 15.83 0.25
C LEU A 190 3.92 16.72 1.06
N PRO A 191 4.87 17.41 0.40
CA PRO A 191 5.65 18.46 1.04
C PRO A 191 4.74 19.49 1.74
N LYS A 192 5.20 20.05 2.87
CA LYS A 192 4.47 21.12 3.54
C LYS A 192 4.39 22.36 2.64
N GLY A 193 3.19 22.93 2.50
CA GLY A 193 2.97 24.12 1.69
C GLY A 193 2.88 23.88 0.18
N SER A 194 2.80 22.62 -0.27
CA SER A 194 2.59 22.33 -1.70
C SER A 194 1.35 23.03 -2.24
N GLU A 195 1.50 23.60 -3.44
CA GLU A 195 0.40 24.25 -4.16
C GLU A 195 -0.70 23.22 -4.48
N LYS A 196 -1.96 23.63 -4.28
CA LYS A 196 -3.15 22.83 -4.51
C LYS A 196 -4.13 23.60 -5.40
N LYS A 197 -3.73 23.81 -6.65
CA LYS A 197 -4.59 24.42 -7.69
C LYS A 197 -4.97 23.37 -8.72
N SER A 198 -6.23 23.37 -9.14
CA SER A 198 -6.64 22.55 -10.27
C SER A 198 -5.91 22.99 -11.53
N CYS A 199 -5.63 22.03 -12.40
CA CYS A 199 -4.98 22.28 -13.68
C CYS A 199 -5.32 21.18 -14.68
N LEU A 200 -5.09 21.46 -15.96
CA LEU A 200 -5.06 20.44 -16.99
C LEU A 200 -3.70 19.72 -16.96
N VAL A 201 -3.77 18.40 -16.97
CA VAL A 201 -2.60 17.52 -17.09
C VAL A 201 -2.77 16.59 -18.30
N MET A 202 -1.65 16.10 -18.80
CA MET A 202 -1.58 15.10 -19.86
C MET A 202 -0.62 14.00 -19.43
N TYR A 203 -1.04 12.75 -19.55
CA TYR A 203 -0.20 11.59 -19.27
C TYR A 203 0.65 11.24 -20.48
N ASN A 204 1.95 11.05 -20.27
CA ASN A 204 2.94 10.91 -21.35
C ASN A 204 3.10 9.47 -21.87
N GLY A 205 2.49 8.46 -21.22
CA GLY A 205 2.59 7.06 -21.65
C GLY A 205 3.92 6.38 -21.35
N GLU A 206 4.76 6.97 -20.48
CA GLU A 206 6.12 6.49 -20.19
C GLU A 206 6.17 5.43 -19.07
N ILE A 207 5.06 5.16 -18.37
CA ILE A 207 4.98 4.10 -17.35
C ILE A 207 4.91 2.73 -18.02
N THR A 208 5.93 1.90 -17.78
CA THR A 208 5.97 0.51 -18.25
C THR A 208 4.77 -0.30 -17.75
N GLY A 209 4.07 -0.96 -18.68
CA GLY A 209 2.85 -1.73 -18.43
C GLY A 209 1.57 -0.88 -18.31
N ALA A 210 1.66 0.43 -18.55
CA ALA A 210 0.54 1.38 -18.57
C ALA A 210 0.72 2.41 -19.71
N GLU A 211 1.29 1.99 -20.84
CA GLU A 211 1.68 2.88 -21.94
C GLU A 211 0.46 3.57 -22.59
N GLU A 212 -0.69 2.90 -22.66
CA GLU A 212 -1.91 3.43 -23.27
C GLU A 212 -2.76 4.25 -22.29
N SER A 213 -2.84 3.79 -21.04
CA SER A 213 -3.62 4.44 -20.00
C SER A 213 -3.13 4.07 -18.61
N PHE A 214 -3.28 5.01 -17.68
CA PHE A 214 -2.91 4.85 -16.28
C PHE A 214 -4.11 5.09 -15.38
N ALA A 215 -4.61 4.00 -14.77
CA ALA A 215 -5.62 4.04 -13.73
C ALA A 215 -4.99 4.47 -12.41
N PHE A 216 -5.09 5.76 -12.09
CA PHE A 216 -4.48 6.32 -10.89
C PHE A 216 -5.28 5.99 -9.63
N ASP A 217 -6.59 6.17 -9.69
CA ASP A 217 -7.54 5.81 -8.63
C ASP A 217 -8.92 5.53 -9.25
N ALA A 218 -9.94 5.27 -8.43
CA ALA A 218 -11.30 4.97 -8.87
C ALA A 218 -12.00 6.14 -9.60
N GLN A 219 -11.44 7.35 -9.55
CA GLN A 219 -11.98 8.55 -10.20
C GLN A 219 -11.17 8.93 -11.45
N TYR A 220 -9.85 8.75 -11.41
CA TYR A 220 -8.94 9.22 -12.45
C TYR A 220 -8.28 8.06 -13.22
N THR A 221 -8.61 7.97 -14.50
CA THR A 221 -7.90 7.14 -15.48
C THR A 221 -7.40 8.02 -16.61
N PHE A 222 -6.09 8.20 -16.70
CA PHE A 222 -5.45 9.07 -17.68
C PHE A 222 -5.14 8.29 -18.94
N LYS A 223 -5.61 8.76 -20.09
CA LYS A 223 -5.21 8.23 -21.40
C LYS A 223 -4.02 9.00 -21.92
N VAL A 224 -3.12 8.31 -22.61
CA VAL A 224 -1.96 8.96 -23.25
C VAL A 224 -2.41 10.09 -24.16
N ASP A 225 -1.66 11.20 -24.17
CA ASP A 225 -1.88 12.38 -25.02
C ASP A 225 -3.29 12.99 -24.92
N THR A 226 -4.01 12.72 -23.82
CA THR A 226 -5.34 13.26 -23.57
C THR A 226 -5.31 14.24 -22.40
N GLU A 227 -5.77 15.47 -22.65
CA GLU A 227 -5.91 16.49 -21.62
C GLU A 227 -7.00 16.10 -20.61
N MET A 228 -6.70 16.22 -19.33
CA MET A 228 -7.66 15.96 -18.25
C MET A 228 -7.51 17.01 -17.15
N GLU A 229 -8.64 17.58 -16.71
CA GLU A 229 -8.66 18.45 -15.53
C GLU A 229 -8.59 17.60 -14.27
N VAL A 230 -7.68 17.96 -13.36
CA VAL A 230 -7.52 17.32 -12.07
C VAL A 230 -7.72 18.30 -10.93
N ASP A 231 -8.24 17.79 -9.81
CA ASP A 231 -8.37 18.57 -8.59
C ASP A 231 -6.99 19.03 -8.07
N GLY A 232 -6.97 20.07 -7.23
CA GLY A 232 -5.71 20.63 -6.74
C GLY A 232 -4.86 19.66 -5.90
N VAL A 233 -5.48 18.66 -5.26
CA VAL A 233 -4.74 17.64 -4.50
C VAL A 233 -4.05 16.67 -5.47
N VAL A 234 -4.76 16.20 -6.50
CA VAL A 234 -4.20 15.32 -7.54
C VAL A 234 -3.11 16.04 -8.31
N ALA A 235 -3.32 17.28 -8.72
CA ALA A 235 -2.27 18.11 -9.34
C ALA A 235 -1.00 18.15 -8.46
N SER A 236 -1.18 18.39 -7.16
CA SER A 236 -0.07 18.41 -6.19
C SER A 236 0.63 17.05 -6.08
N ILE A 237 -0.12 15.95 -6.05
CA ILE A 237 0.44 14.58 -6.01
C ILE A 237 1.25 14.30 -7.28
N LEU A 238 0.66 14.52 -8.46
CA LEU A 238 1.33 14.26 -9.72
C LEU A 238 2.63 15.08 -9.82
N ASN A 239 2.61 16.33 -9.37
CA ASN A 239 3.78 17.22 -9.45
C ASN A 239 4.88 16.91 -8.42
N ASN A 240 4.54 16.40 -7.23
CA ASN A 240 5.48 16.27 -6.12
C ASN A 240 5.83 14.82 -5.77
N SER A 241 5.42 13.84 -6.57
CA SER A 241 5.72 12.43 -6.36
C SER A 241 6.55 11.87 -7.52
N ARG A 242 6.81 10.56 -7.50
CA ARG A 242 7.48 9.85 -8.60
C ARG A 242 6.77 9.96 -9.96
N PHE A 243 5.53 10.47 -10.00
CA PHE A 243 4.78 10.69 -11.24
C PHE A 243 5.13 11.99 -11.95
N SER A 244 5.96 12.86 -11.38
CA SER A 244 6.21 14.21 -11.91
C SER A 244 6.77 14.23 -13.34
N GLU A 245 7.52 13.21 -13.72
CA GLU A 245 8.13 13.09 -15.06
C GLU A 245 7.18 12.46 -16.09
N GLU A 246 6.13 11.79 -15.60
CA GLU A 246 5.12 11.04 -16.37
C GLU A 246 3.95 11.90 -16.83
N PHE A 247 3.85 13.12 -16.30
CA PHE A 247 2.77 14.05 -16.58
C PHE A 247 3.28 15.40 -17.06
N THR A 248 2.60 15.97 -18.04
CA THR A 248 2.82 17.33 -18.52
C THR A 248 1.69 18.22 -18.03
N PHE A 249 2.03 19.43 -17.54
CA PHE A 249 1.07 20.35 -16.93
C PHE A 249 0.85 21.57 -17.81
N GLN A 250 -0.38 22.06 -17.88
CA GLN A 250 -0.68 23.31 -18.55
C GLN A 250 -0.24 24.49 -17.69
N ARG A 251 0.61 25.38 -18.22
CA ARG A 251 0.92 26.64 -17.53
C ARG A 251 -0.27 27.58 -17.65
N GLN A 252 -0.75 28.10 -16.52
CA GLN A 252 -1.61 29.29 -16.56
C GLN A 252 -0.76 30.48 -17.01
N GLY A 253 -0.91 30.86 -18.28
CA GLY A 253 -0.35 32.10 -18.79
C GLY A 253 -1.06 33.29 -18.13
N LEU A 254 -0.29 34.31 -17.73
CA LEU A 254 -0.82 35.65 -17.54
C LEU A 254 -1.57 36.02 -18.83
N ASN A 255 -2.84 36.40 -18.70
CA ASN A 255 -3.73 36.78 -19.79
C ASN A 255 -3.04 37.64 -20.86
N THR A 256 -2.70 37.03 -21.99
CA THR A 256 -2.56 37.73 -23.27
C THR A 256 -3.33 36.92 -24.30
N SER A 257 -4.39 37.54 -24.82
CA SER A 257 -5.22 37.04 -25.91
C SER A 257 -4.39 36.51 -27.07
N GLY A 258 -4.45 35.20 -27.30
CA GLY A 258 -3.81 34.51 -28.41
C GLY A 258 -3.61 33.04 -28.06
N SER A 259 -4.17 32.15 -28.89
CA SER A 259 -4.21 30.71 -28.72
C SER A 259 -2.85 30.08 -28.39
N GLY A 260 -2.82 29.24 -27.35
CA GLY A 260 -1.70 28.32 -27.08
C GLY A 260 -1.32 28.30 -25.61
N GLY A 261 -2.03 27.50 -24.81
CA GLY A 261 -1.56 27.17 -23.47
C GLY A 261 -0.19 26.50 -23.58
N CYS A 262 0.83 27.09 -22.95
CA CYS A 262 2.18 26.56 -22.99
C CYS A 262 2.28 25.38 -22.01
N TRP A 263 2.50 24.18 -22.53
CA TRP A 263 2.69 22.97 -21.74
C TRP A 263 4.14 22.83 -21.32
N ALA A 264 4.38 22.39 -20.08
CA ALA A 264 5.72 22.13 -19.61
C ALA A 264 5.75 20.96 -18.62
N LYS A 265 6.81 20.15 -18.70
CA LYS A 265 7.17 19.26 -17.59
C LYS A 265 7.57 20.12 -16.36
N PRO A 266 7.25 19.69 -15.14
CA PRO A 266 7.54 20.46 -13.94
C PRO A 266 9.05 20.64 -13.71
N LYS A 267 9.44 21.77 -13.09
CA LYS A 267 10.84 22.01 -12.70
C LYS A 267 11.16 21.15 -11.48
N VAL A 268 12.09 20.22 -11.62
CA VAL A 268 12.62 19.43 -10.52
C VAL A 268 13.28 20.37 -9.51
N SER A 269 12.82 20.38 -8.26
CA SER A 269 13.55 21.03 -7.16
C SER A 269 14.68 20.11 -6.70
N ASP A 270 15.90 20.64 -6.58
CA ASP A 270 17.16 19.93 -6.31
C ASP A 270 17.26 19.15 -4.97
N SER A 271 16.13 18.81 -4.32
CA SER A 271 16.08 17.98 -3.11
C SER A 271 15.78 16.50 -3.38
N CYS A 272 15.53 16.09 -4.62
CA CYS A 272 15.29 14.69 -4.97
C CYS A 272 16.17 14.27 -6.16
N GLN A 273 17.29 13.61 -5.89
CA GLN A 273 18.01 12.82 -6.90
C GLN A 273 17.21 11.54 -7.19
N CYS A 274 16.07 11.68 -7.85
CA CYS A 274 15.38 10.57 -8.51
C CYS A 274 15.99 10.45 -9.90
N VAL A 275 16.96 9.55 -10.04
CA VAL A 275 17.56 9.21 -11.33
C VAL A 275 16.50 8.42 -12.12
N ASN A 276 16.07 8.95 -13.26
CA ASN A 276 15.36 8.29 -14.36
C ASN A 276 15.43 6.75 -14.28
N MET A 277 14.38 6.09 -13.79
CA MET A 277 14.29 4.62 -13.76
C MET A 277 12.86 4.13 -14.04
N PRO A 278 12.58 3.58 -15.24
CA PRO A 278 11.24 3.14 -15.66
C PRO A 278 10.67 1.97 -14.82
N HIS A 279 11.49 1.33 -13.98
CA HIS A 279 11.15 0.10 -13.26
C HIS A 279 10.32 0.34 -11.97
N PHE A 280 10.44 1.51 -11.33
CA PHE A 280 9.74 1.81 -10.07
C PHE A 280 8.21 2.04 -10.23
N LEU A 281 7.76 2.39 -11.43
CA LEU A 281 6.36 2.69 -11.71
C LEU A 281 5.52 1.41 -11.95
N ILE A 282 6.19 0.34 -12.38
CA ILE A 282 5.62 -1.01 -12.55
C ILE A 282 5.02 -1.52 -11.24
N VAL A 283 5.66 -1.18 -10.10
CA VAL A 283 5.23 -1.60 -8.78
C VAL A 283 3.76 -1.24 -8.54
N GLY A 284 3.30 -0.02 -8.77
CA GLY A 284 1.90 0.34 -8.44
C GLY A 284 0.82 -0.37 -9.28
N HIS A 285 1.06 -0.58 -10.57
CA HIS A 285 0.07 -1.17 -11.48
C HIS A 285 0.07 -2.70 -11.44
N ILE A 286 1.24 -3.33 -11.45
CA ILE A 286 1.36 -4.78 -11.26
C ILE A 286 0.95 -5.16 -9.84
N PHE A 287 1.24 -4.32 -8.84
CA PHE A 287 0.77 -4.54 -7.47
C PHE A 287 -0.73 -4.31 -7.32
N SER A 288 -1.39 -3.41 -8.07
CA SER A 288 -2.87 -3.35 -8.07
C SER A 288 -3.48 -4.68 -8.53
N ASN A 289 -3.00 -5.23 -9.64
CA ASN A 289 -3.49 -6.52 -10.16
C ASN A 289 -3.06 -7.70 -9.27
N ALA A 290 -1.82 -7.69 -8.77
CA ALA A 290 -1.28 -8.72 -7.88
C ALA A 290 -1.95 -8.67 -6.51
N LEU A 291 -2.10 -7.52 -5.85
CA LEU A 291 -2.88 -7.35 -4.62
C LEU A 291 -4.34 -7.72 -4.83
N ASN A 292 -5.00 -7.36 -5.93
CA ASN A 292 -6.41 -7.77 -6.12
C ASN A 292 -6.54 -9.30 -6.23
N SER A 293 -5.59 -10.00 -6.86
CA SER A 293 -5.55 -11.46 -6.90
C SER A 293 -5.04 -12.09 -5.61
N ILE A 294 -4.04 -11.48 -4.95
CA ILE A 294 -3.37 -11.95 -3.74
C ILE A 294 -4.24 -11.66 -2.53
N SER A 295 -4.81 -10.48 -2.32
CA SER A 295 -5.80 -10.21 -1.27
C SER A 295 -7.02 -11.11 -1.40
N ARG A 296 -7.54 -11.38 -2.61
CA ARG A 296 -8.59 -12.42 -2.78
C ARG A 296 -8.10 -13.80 -2.40
N LEU A 297 -6.89 -14.20 -2.83
CA LEU A 297 -6.31 -15.49 -2.46
C LEU A 297 -5.89 -15.58 -1.00
N CYS A 298 -5.44 -14.50 -0.35
CA CYS A 298 -4.93 -14.39 1.00
C CYS A 298 -6.07 -14.21 1.98
N ILE A 299 -7.16 -13.52 1.62
CA ILE A 299 -8.42 -13.59 2.36
C ILE A 299 -8.96 -15.01 2.23
N MET A 300 -9.02 -15.62 1.04
CA MET A 300 -9.46 -17.03 0.91
C MET A 300 -8.50 -18.05 1.55
N PHE A 301 -7.18 -17.81 1.56
CA PHE A 301 -6.18 -18.66 2.20
C PHE A 301 -6.05 -18.36 3.70
N GLN A 302 -6.28 -17.15 4.20
CA GLN A 302 -6.42 -16.90 5.63
C GLN A 302 -7.70 -17.60 6.12
N LEU A 303 -8.82 -17.45 5.40
CA LEU A 303 -10.09 -18.16 5.62
C LEU A 303 -9.93 -19.69 5.61
N SER A 304 -9.00 -20.24 4.83
CA SER A 304 -8.82 -21.70 4.68
C SER A 304 -7.64 -22.29 5.47
N PHE A 305 -6.53 -21.57 5.61
CA PHE A 305 -5.23 -22.04 6.10
C PHE A 305 -4.98 -21.64 7.56
N ARG A 306 -5.41 -20.44 8.01
CA ARG A 306 -5.36 -20.10 9.45
C ARG A 306 -6.45 -20.82 10.25
N CYS A 307 -7.58 -21.15 9.63
CA CYS A 307 -8.57 -22.06 10.20
C CYS A 307 -7.96 -23.44 10.52
N LYS A 308 -7.01 -23.94 9.70
CA LYS A 308 -6.27 -25.20 9.97
C LYS A 308 -5.14 -25.05 10.99
N ILE A 309 -4.36 -23.95 10.96
CA ILE A 309 -3.26 -23.75 11.91
C ILE A 309 -3.78 -23.48 13.34
N HIS A 310 -4.88 -22.73 13.49
CA HIS A 310 -5.50 -22.50 14.79
C HIS A 310 -6.27 -23.75 15.32
N PHE A 311 -6.79 -24.61 14.44
CA PHE A 311 -7.31 -25.93 14.83
C PHE A 311 -6.19 -26.86 15.33
N CYS A 312 -5.04 -26.90 14.65
CA CYS A 312 -3.91 -27.76 15.05
C CYS A 312 -3.25 -27.33 16.37
N TYR A 313 -3.21 -26.02 16.67
CA TYR A 313 -2.65 -25.54 17.94
C TYR A 313 -3.61 -25.70 19.14
N ASN A 314 -4.92 -25.53 18.96
CA ASN A 314 -5.88 -25.73 20.06
C ASN A 314 -6.19 -27.21 20.35
N PHE A 315 -6.09 -28.13 19.36
CA PHE A 315 -6.26 -29.56 19.63
C PHE A 315 -5.11 -30.18 20.45
N ARG A 316 -3.90 -29.60 20.41
CA ARG A 316 -2.78 -30.02 21.26
C ARG A 316 -2.84 -29.50 22.70
N LEU A 317 -3.57 -28.41 22.95
CA LEU A 317 -3.77 -27.87 24.30
C LEU A 317 -4.97 -28.51 25.02
N ILE A 318 -6.00 -28.94 24.29
CA ILE A 318 -7.17 -29.62 24.88
C ILE A 318 -6.86 -31.11 25.18
N SER A 319 -5.94 -31.74 24.45
CA SER A 319 -5.53 -33.14 24.72
C SER A 319 -4.54 -33.31 25.88
N PHE A 320 -3.99 -32.23 26.43
CA PHE A 320 -3.09 -32.27 27.60
C PHE A 320 -3.77 -31.93 28.94
N GLN A 321 -5.06 -31.55 28.94
CA GLN A 321 -5.84 -31.28 30.17
C GLN A 321 -6.82 -32.42 30.56
N HIS A 322 -6.69 -33.61 29.96
CA HIS A 322 -7.51 -34.78 30.32
C HIS A 322 -6.71 -36.04 30.71
N ASN A 323 -5.42 -35.88 31.03
CA ASN A 323 -4.60 -36.96 31.61
C ASN A 323 -3.70 -36.44 32.74
N ASN A 324 -4.32 -35.95 33.81
CA ASN A 324 -3.79 -35.94 35.18
C ASN A 324 -4.95 -35.83 36.17
#